data_AF-A0A8J6UZX1-F1
#
_entry.id   AF-A0A8J6UZX1-F1
#
_cell.length_a   1.000
_cell.length_b   1.000
_cell.length_c   1.000
_cell.angle_alpha   90.00
_cell.angle_beta   90.00
_cell.angle_gamma   90.00
#
_symmetry.space_group_name_H-M   'P 1'
#
loop_
_entity.id
_entity.type
_entity.pdbx_description
1 polymer ?
#
loop_
_entity_poly.entity_id
_entity_poly.type
_entity_poly.pdbx_seq_one_letter_code
_entity_poly.pdbx_strand_id
1 'polypeptide(L)'
;MASTPASSPLSSRHRQRPGPSQVKPWEWFWLTTWVLLLTGSGIFCGWALLWLTRIPPLPDCEKITPFHSASDLLYCAKAQARTGEPNNLVQSVLLTANWPKTHANYDDAEETLKDASEQILVLANRWAQAGKLDDAVALADQIPLNTPLRKPAQSVIFEWRQDWEQGRAIEAKLKPALAASDWELAKTHLQEFKNLKTDYWLTTRYVFWQRQFQVEQQGWNQLLQARELAKTNQIENLRQAVVLARAIDLRTQVWQAAESDVDRWSKTVLDVALQRWDVGNRAGALELASVVPPTPDLSPDAQALLSLSHAQAIAREVEPVGQGLTPRYSDLFGLMEAISAVSQLPANSPYAEADLSSEEQWSEQLTDLRQLKFSDMVARLGQRTTYEWAIRQAQRVETGRPRRIQGQTLIAQWQFNLQRIEDRPILLEARSLARPGTIAALQTAIAKASEIELGRALRVEAQSLVAEWQQEIQVIEDRPLLDAAVALANQDKLPEAIAEANKIKPDRALYSRAQGLIQEWTSTIQIAEDKPILDEAKDLAYGGSLSAAINLASQIGPGRALYDEARAAIALWTAERAYIWSIWEAEGRPVPGGGSDSDDSPSTEPQ
;
A
#
# COMPACT_ATOMS: atom_id res chain seq x y z
N MET A 1 71.04 -2.72 33.06
CA MET A 1 71.73 -2.10 34.22
C MET A 1 70.72 -2.04 35.34
N ALA A 2 70.86 -2.61 36.53
CA ALA A 2 71.94 -3.28 37.25
C ALA A 2 71.23 -4.11 38.35
N SER A 3 71.31 -5.44 38.36
CA SER A 3 72.28 -6.28 39.08
C SER A 3 72.30 -6.13 40.62
N THR A 4 71.85 -7.21 41.28
CA THR A 4 72.26 -7.84 42.56
C THR A 4 73.43 -7.26 43.37
N PRO A 5 73.46 -7.52 44.69
CA PRO A 5 74.46 -8.46 45.26
C PRO A 5 73.84 -9.41 46.32
N ALA A 6 74.14 -10.72 46.39
CA ALA A 6 75.38 -11.46 46.71
C ALA A 6 75.56 -11.77 48.22
N SER A 7 75.33 -13.05 48.56
CA SER A 7 76.12 -14.00 49.40
C SER A 7 76.70 -13.63 50.78
N SER A 8 76.26 -14.40 51.80
CA SER A 8 76.97 -15.21 52.85
C SER A 8 78.24 -14.67 53.54
N PRO A 9 78.49 -14.91 54.86
CA PRO A 9 79.01 -16.24 55.31
C PRO A 9 78.84 -16.67 56.81
N LEU A 10 79.12 -17.97 57.04
CA LEU A 10 79.84 -18.61 58.17
C LEU A 10 79.27 -18.71 59.62
N SER A 11 79.19 -19.98 60.05
CA SER A 11 79.84 -20.58 61.23
C SER A 11 78.97 -21.09 62.39
N SER A 12 79.34 -22.31 62.77
CA SER A 12 78.85 -23.24 63.78
C SER A 12 79.01 -22.77 65.24
N ARG A 13 78.13 -23.27 66.12
CA ARG A 13 78.55 -23.89 67.40
C ARG A 13 77.46 -24.79 67.99
N HIS A 14 77.82 -26.05 68.22
CA HIS A 14 77.13 -27.01 69.07
C HIS A 14 76.94 -26.49 70.50
N ARG A 15 75.80 -26.81 71.13
CA ARG A 15 75.78 -27.42 72.49
C ARG A 15 74.42 -28.05 72.82
N GLN A 16 74.47 -29.39 72.88
CA GLN A 16 73.94 -30.30 73.90
C GLN A 16 72.46 -30.24 74.33
N ARG A 17 71.83 -31.42 74.20
CA ARG A 17 70.54 -31.87 74.74
C ARG A 17 70.51 -31.81 76.28
N PRO A 18 69.30 -31.74 76.86
CA PRO A 18 68.90 -32.63 77.94
C PRO A 18 67.84 -33.64 77.45
N GLY A 19 67.92 -34.87 77.97
CA GLY A 19 67.15 -36.04 77.55
C GLY A 19 65.65 -35.99 77.89
N PRO A 20 64.84 -36.87 77.26
CA PRO A 20 63.38 -36.83 77.35
C PRO A 20 62.86 -37.51 78.62
N SER A 21 62.01 -36.81 79.37
CA SER A 21 61.14 -37.41 80.38
C SER A 21 59.93 -38.05 79.71
N GLN A 22 59.74 -39.35 79.91
CA GLN A 22 58.57 -40.08 79.44
C GLN A 22 57.30 -39.54 80.12
N VAL A 23 56.37 -38.98 79.33
CA VAL A 23 54.98 -38.72 79.72
C VAL A 23 54.07 -39.78 79.12
N LYS A 24 53.16 -40.31 79.94
CA LYS A 24 52.38 -41.52 79.67
C LYS A 24 51.28 -41.28 78.60
N PRO A 25 51.03 -42.22 77.67
CA PRO A 25 50.16 -42.05 76.49
C PRO A 25 48.64 -41.99 76.74
N TRP A 26 48.18 -42.09 77.99
CA TRP A 26 46.76 -42.18 78.33
C TRP A 26 46.03 -40.82 78.40
N GLU A 27 46.75 -39.73 78.67
CA GLU A 27 46.14 -38.40 78.83
C GLU A 27 45.83 -37.70 77.49
N TRP A 28 46.49 -38.09 76.40
CA TRP A 28 46.30 -37.48 75.08
C TRP A 28 45.03 -37.98 74.35
N PHE A 29 44.63 -39.22 74.60
CA PHE A 29 43.43 -39.84 74.00
C PHE A 29 42.14 -39.10 74.37
N TRP A 30 42.03 -38.64 75.61
CA TRP A 30 40.85 -37.92 76.07
C TRP A 30 40.75 -36.51 75.48
N LEU A 31 41.88 -35.80 75.34
CA LEU A 31 41.92 -34.47 74.74
C LEU A 31 41.49 -34.47 73.26
N THR A 32 41.94 -35.43 72.46
CA THR A 32 41.56 -35.52 71.04
C THR A 32 40.09 -35.88 70.84
N THR A 33 39.53 -36.70 71.74
CA THR A 33 38.14 -37.15 71.66
C THR A 33 37.16 -36.00 71.96
N TRP A 34 37.47 -35.15 72.94
CA TRP A 34 36.63 -33.99 73.29
C TRP A 34 36.61 -32.92 72.19
N VAL A 35 37.74 -32.67 71.52
CA VAL A 35 37.80 -31.68 70.41
C VAL A 35 36.96 -32.14 69.21
N LEU A 36 37.03 -33.43 68.86
CA LEU A 36 36.27 -34.01 67.74
C LEU A 36 34.75 -33.93 67.98
N LEU A 37 34.31 -34.19 69.21
CA LEU A 37 32.90 -34.09 69.62
C LEU A 37 32.35 -32.65 69.51
N LEU A 38 33.15 -31.65 69.89
CA LEU A 38 32.75 -30.25 69.88
C LEU A 38 32.69 -29.67 68.45
N THR A 39 33.60 -30.09 67.57
CA THR A 39 33.54 -29.72 66.15
C THR A 39 32.42 -30.43 65.38
N GLY A 40 32.05 -31.65 65.80
CA GLY A 40 30.98 -32.41 65.17
C GLY A 40 29.57 -31.82 65.38
N SER A 41 29.30 -31.26 66.57
CA SER A 41 27.96 -30.71 66.88
C SER A 41 27.69 -29.37 66.22
N GLY A 42 28.69 -28.49 66.11
CA GLY A 42 28.55 -27.16 65.49
C GLY A 42 28.19 -27.20 64.00
N ILE A 43 28.74 -28.17 63.26
CA ILE A 43 28.46 -28.36 61.83
C ILE A 43 27.02 -28.84 61.61
N PHE A 44 26.51 -29.70 62.50
CA PHE A 44 25.15 -30.24 62.42
C PHE A 44 24.07 -29.17 62.67
N CYS A 45 24.28 -28.29 63.66
CA CYS A 45 23.34 -27.20 63.96
C CYS A 45 23.26 -26.16 62.84
N GLY A 46 24.38 -25.81 62.20
CA GLY A 46 24.41 -24.89 61.06
C GLY A 46 23.65 -25.43 59.84
N TRP A 47 23.78 -26.74 59.58
CA TRP A 47 23.05 -27.41 58.49
C TRP A 47 21.53 -27.46 58.74
N ALA A 48 21.11 -27.69 59.98
CA ALA A 48 19.69 -27.75 60.35
C ALA A 48 18.98 -26.39 60.14
N LEU A 49 19.62 -25.28 60.53
CA LEU A 49 19.08 -23.92 60.34
C LEU A 49 18.97 -23.51 58.87
N LEU A 50 19.94 -23.91 58.03
CA LEU A 50 19.90 -23.70 56.58
C LEU A 50 18.79 -24.51 55.90
N TRP A 51 18.46 -25.68 56.44
CA TRP A 51 17.39 -26.53 55.88
C TRP A 51 16.00 -26.01 56.26
N LEU A 52 15.80 -25.51 57.49
CA LEU A 52 14.53 -24.93 57.96
C LEU A 52 14.18 -23.58 57.31
N THR A 53 15.13 -22.89 56.71
CA THR A 53 14.92 -21.57 56.07
C THR A 53 14.78 -21.64 54.54
N ARG A 54 14.89 -22.82 53.93
CA ARG A 54 14.58 -23.00 52.51
C ARG A 54 13.07 -23.12 52.32
N ILE A 55 12.51 -22.21 51.52
CA ILE A 55 11.13 -22.31 51.03
C ILE A 55 10.95 -23.67 50.34
N PRO A 56 9.94 -24.48 50.70
CA PRO A 56 9.69 -25.75 50.02
C PRO A 56 9.50 -25.48 48.52
N PRO A 57 10.07 -26.31 47.63
CA PRO A 57 9.91 -26.12 46.20
C PRO A 57 8.42 -26.24 45.83
N LEU A 58 7.96 -25.38 44.92
CA LEU A 58 6.61 -25.49 44.36
C LEU A 58 6.43 -26.88 43.72
N PRO A 59 5.24 -27.48 43.82
CA PRO A 59 4.99 -28.80 43.24
C PRO A 59 5.14 -28.75 41.72
N ASP A 60 5.78 -29.79 41.17
CA ASP A 60 5.89 -29.99 39.72
C ASP A 60 4.53 -30.45 39.18
N CYS A 61 3.73 -29.48 38.70
CA CYS A 61 2.38 -29.73 38.22
C CYS A 61 2.32 -30.59 36.95
N GLU A 62 3.45 -30.90 36.30
CA GLU A 62 3.51 -31.85 35.19
C GLU A 62 3.49 -33.31 35.67
N LYS A 63 3.89 -33.57 36.93
CA LYS A 63 3.98 -34.93 37.51
C LYS A 63 2.96 -35.16 38.64
N ILE A 64 1.95 -34.32 38.73
CA ILE A 64 0.94 -34.41 39.78
C ILE A 64 0.11 -35.70 39.64
N THR A 65 -0.07 -36.39 40.76
CA THR A 65 -0.90 -37.60 40.86
C THR A 65 -1.86 -37.47 42.05
N PRO A 66 -2.99 -38.20 42.07
CA PRO A 66 -3.97 -38.14 43.16
C PRO A 66 -3.44 -38.46 44.57
N PHE A 67 -2.20 -38.94 44.69
CA PHE A 67 -1.55 -39.29 45.96
C PHE A 67 -0.75 -38.13 46.60
N HIS A 68 -0.68 -36.97 45.95
CA HIS A 68 -0.05 -35.77 46.52
C HIS A 68 -0.92 -35.12 47.60
N SER A 69 -0.36 -34.15 48.33
CA SER A 69 -1.11 -33.44 49.36
C SER A 69 -2.27 -32.65 48.74
N ALA A 70 -3.36 -32.50 49.48
CA ALA A 70 -4.53 -31.76 48.99
C ALA A 70 -4.17 -30.31 48.63
N SER A 71 -3.28 -29.66 49.38
CA SER A 71 -2.79 -28.32 49.07
C SER A 71 -2.05 -28.26 47.73
N ASP A 72 -1.24 -29.28 47.41
CA ASP A 72 -0.51 -29.35 46.13
C ASP A 72 -1.47 -29.61 44.95
N LEU A 73 -2.46 -30.49 45.15
CA LEU A 73 -3.49 -30.77 44.14
C LEU A 73 -4.30 -29.52 43.81
N LEU A 74 -4.75 -28.77 44.83
CA LEU A 74 -5.50 -27.53 44.66
C LEU A 74 -4.63 -26.42 44.04
N TYR A 75 -3.36 -26.31 44.45
CA TYR A 75 -2.42 -25.36 43.87
C TYR A 75 -2.23 -25.63 42.37
N CYS A 76 -1.98 -26.89 41.99
CA CYS A 76 -1.79 -27.26 40.59
C CYS A 76 -3.09 -27.13 39.79
N ALA A 77 -4.25 -27.45 40.35
CA ALA A 77 -5.54 -27.18 39.70
C ALA A 77 -5.72 -25.69 39.39
N LYS A 78 -5.51 -24.81 40.39
CA LYS A 78 -5.57 -23.35 40.19
C LYS A 78 -4.54 -22.87 39.17
N ALA A 79 -3.33 -23.44 39.15
CA ALA A 79 -2.29 -23.10 38.18
C ALA A 79 -2.67 -23.52 36.75
N GLN A 80 -3.21 -24.73 36.58
CA GLN A 80 -3.68 -25.25 35.31
C GLN A 80 -4.88 -24.46 34.77
N ALA A 81 -5.85 -24.12 35.62
CA ALA A 81 -6.99 -23.28 35.25
C ALA A 81 -6.56 -21.91 34.71
N ARG A 82 -5.53 -21.30 35.31
CA ARG A 82 -5.00 -19.99 34.89
C ARG A 82 -4.37 -19.99 33.50
N THR A 83 -3.91 -21.14 33.01
CA THR A 83 -3.32 -21.21 31.67
C THR A 83 -4.35 -20.98 30.56
N GLY A 84 -5.63 -21.30 30.82
CA GLY A 84 -6.71 -21.20 29.84
C GLY A 84 -6.62 -22.18 28.68
N GLU A 85 -5.65 -23.11 28.68
CA GLU A 85 -5.50 -24.13 27.63
C GLU A 85 -6.50 -25.27 27.84
N PRO A 86 -7.08 -25.86 26.76
CA PRO A 86 -8.12 -26.87 26.87
C PRO A 86 -7.73 -28.06 27.75
N ASN A 87 -6.54 -28.62 27.55
CA ASN A 87 -6.06 -29.77 28.31
C ASN A 87 -5.84 -29.43 29.79
N ASN A 88 -5.27 -28.27 30.09
CA ASN A 88 -5.00 -27.83 31.45
C ASN A 88 -6.30 -27.51 32.20
N LEU A 89 -7.30 -26.93 31.51
CA LEU A 89 -8.63 -26.74 32.09
C LEU A 89 -9.28 -28.09 32.46
N VAL A 90 -9.20 -29.08 31.57
CA VAL A 90 -9.71 -30.44 31.86
C VAL A 90 -8.96 -31.06 33.05
N GLN A 91 -7.62 -30.95 33.10
CA GLN A 91 -6.84 -31.44 34.24
C GLN A 91 -7.23 -30.74 35.54
N SER A 92 -7.39 -29.41 35.53
CA SER A 92 -7.86 -28.65 36.70
C SER A 92 -9.19 -29.17 37.21
N VAL A 93 -10.13 -29.45 36.30
CA VAL A 93 -11.44 -30.01 36.63
C VAL A 93 -11.32 -31.42 37.21
N LEU A 94 -10.49 -32.29 36.62
CA LEU A 94 -10.27 -33.64 37.12
C LEU A 94 -9.63 -33.67 38.51
N LEU A 95 -8.73 -32.74 38.81
CA LEU A 95 -8.06 -32.64 40.11
C LEU A 95 -9.00 -32.19 41.24
N THR A 96 -10.07 -31.46 40.93
CA THR A 96 -11.01 -30.89 41.94
C THR A 96 -12.38 -31.55 41.96
N ALA A 97 -12.75 -32.36 40.96
CA ALA A 97 -14.09 -32.92 40.82
C ALA A 97 -14.57 -33.74 42.02
N ASN A 98 -13.74 -34.59 42.63
CA ASN A 98 -14.20 -35.65 43.54
C ASN A 98 -13.86 -35.43 45.01
N TRP A 99 -13.78 -34.18 45.47
CA TRP A 99 -13.38 -33.87 46.84
C TRP A 99 -14.56 -34.05 47.83
N PRO A 100 -14.35 -34.67 49.00
CA PRO A 100 -15.42 -34.83 49.99
C PRO A 100 -15.73 -33.50 50.70
N LYS A 101 -17.01 -33.24 50.97
CA LYS A 101 -17.49 -32.03 51.67
C LYS A 101 -16.89 -31.80 53.05
N THR A 102 -16.36 -32.83 53.67
CA THR A 102 -15.72 -32.77 55.00
C THR A 102 -14.26 -32.31 54.94
N HIS A 103 -13.71 -32.07 53.74
CA HIS A 103 -12.31 -31.67 53.55
C HIS A 103 -12.08 -30.19 53.87
N ALA A 104 -10.93 -29.86 54.47
CA ALA A 104 -10.63 -28.50 54.94
C ALA A 104 -10.65 -27.44 53.83
N ASN A 105 -10.20 -27.78 52.63
CA ASN A 105 -10.17 -26.88 51.46
C ASN A 105 -11.26 -27.21 50.42
N TYR A 106 -12.39 -27.77 50.84
CA TYR A 106 -13.47 -28.17 49.92
C TYR A 106 -14.05 -26.98 49.15
N ASP A 107 -14.34 -25.86 49.81
CA ASP A 107 -14.94 -24.68 49.18
C ASP A 107 -14.03 -24.10 48.08
N ASP A 108 -12.73 -24.00 48.35
CA ASP A 108 -11.71 -23.59 47.38
C ASP A 108 -11.64 -24.51 46.14
N ALA A 109 -11.80 -25.82 46.36
CA ALA A 109 -11.80 -26.82 45.30
C ALA A 109 -13.07 -26.73 44.45
N GLU A 110 -14.23 -26.51 45.09
CA GLU A 110 -15.51 -26.31 44.41
C GLU A 110 -15.51 -25.02 43.57
N GLU A 111 -14.95 -23.93 44.08
CA GLU A 111 -14.76 -22.68 43.33
C GLU A 111 -13.86 -22.90 42.11
N THR A 112 -12.70 -23.54 42.29
CA THR A 112 -11.76 -23.84 41.20
C THR A 112 -12.39 -24.76 40.14
N LEU A 113 -13.16 -25.76 40.58
CA LEU A 113 -13.91 -26.67 39.70
C LEU A 113 -14.94 -25.92 38.86
N LYS A 114 -15.69 -24.99 39.49
CA LYS A 114 -16.66 -24.14 38.83
C LYS A 114 -15.99 -23.25 37.80
N ASP A 115 -14.97 -22.49 38.19
CA ASP A 115 -14.26 -21.55 37.31
C ASP A 115 -13.64 -22.25 36.09
N ALA A 116 -12.98 -23.39 36.30
CA ALA A 116 -12.39 -24.16 35.20
C ALA A 116 -13.50 -24.71 34.28
N SER A 117 -14.62 -25.19 34.82
CA SER A 117 -15.75 -25.69 34.03
C SER A 117 -16.45 -24.57 33.23
N GLU A 118 -16.57 -23.35 33.77
CA GLU A 118 -17.09 -22.19 33.03
C GLU A 118 -16.17 -21.81 31.87
N GLN A 119 -14.85 -21.81 32.10
CA GLN A 119 -13.86 -21.55 31.06
C GLN A 119 -13.89 -22.60 29.94
N ILE A 120 -14.07 -23.89 30.30
CA ILE A 120 -14.29 -24.97 29.32
C ILE A 120 -15.53 -24.67 28.46
N LEU A 121 -16.66 -24.28 29.05
CA LEU A 121 -17.87 -23.96 28.30
C LEU A 121 -17.71 -22.74 27.40
N VAL A 122 -17.02 -21.69 27.85
CA VAL A 122 -16.73 -20.51 27.04
C VAL A 122 -15.85 -20.88 25.84
N LEU A 123 -14.80 -21.68 26.06
CA LEU A 123 -13.91 -22.13 25.01
C LEU A 123 -14.62 -23.05 24.01
N ALA A 124 -15.38 -24.02 24.50
CA ALA A 124 -16.21 -24.89 23.68
C ALA A 124 -17.23 -24.09 22.86
N ASN A 125 -17.89 -23.08 23.44
CA ASN A 125 -18.79 -22.22 22.69
C ASN A 125 -18.06 -21.48 21.56
N ARG A 126 -16.89 -20.90 21.82
CA ARG A 126 -16.09 -20.26 20.76
C ARG A 126 -15.75 -21.23 19.63
N TRP A 127 -15.45 -22.49 19.95
CA TRP A 127 -15.18 -23.52 18.96
C TRP A 127 -16.43 -23.89 18.16
N ALA A 128 -17.58 -24.04 18.81
CA ALA A 128 -18.86 -24.26 18.12
C ALA A 128 -19.19 -23.09 17.19
N GLN A 129 -19.05 -21.84 17.67
CA GLN A 129 -19.24 -20.62 16.88
C GLN A 129 -18.27 -20.54 15.70
N ALA A 130 -17.07 -21.13 15.80
CA ALA A 130 -16.09 -21.23 14.72
C ALA A 130 -16.31 -22.42 13.77
N GLY A 131 -17.35 -23.22 13.98
CA GLY A 131 -17.68 -24.38 13.13
C GLY A 131 -17.00 -25.69 13.54
N LYS A 132 -16.32 -25.73 14.68
CA LYS A 132 -15.69 -26.94 15.24
C LYS A 132 -16.63 -27.63 16.23
N LEU A 133 -17.78 -28.08 15.74
CA LEU A 133 -18.82 -28.66 16.60
C LEU A 133 -18.32 -29.87 17.38
N ASP A 134 -17.66 -30.83 16.72
CA ASP A 134 -17.26 -32.08 17.35
C ASP A 134 -16.24 -31.84 18.48
N ASP A 135 -15.26 -30.97 18.25
CA ASP A 135 -14.27 -30.56 19.26
C ASP A 135 -14.92 -29.82 20.43
N ALA A 136 -15.87 -28.92 20.13
CA ALA A 136 -16.61 -28.17 21.15
C ALA A 136 -17.43 -29.09 22.06
N VAL A 137 -18.13 -30.05 21.46
CA VAL A 137 -18.92 -31.05 22.18
C VAL A 137 -18.00 -31.93 23.03
N ALA A 138 -16.92 -32.45 22.45
CA ALA A 138 -15.96 -33.29 23.16
C ALA A 138 -15.32 -32.57 24.36
N LEU A 139 -15.00 -31.29 24.22
CA LEU A 139 -14.47 -30.46 25.31
C LEU A 139 -15.51 -30.20 26.40
N ALA A 140 -16.75 -29.85 26.03
CA ALA A 140 -17.83 -29.60 26.99
C ALA A 140 -18.28 -30.89 27.72
N ASP A 141 -18.15 -32.06 27.10
CA ASP A 141 -18.45 -33.35 27.73
C ASP A 141 -17.43 -33.76 28.80
N GLN A 142 -16.25 -33.12 28.86
CA GLN A 142 -15.27 -33.35 29.94
C GLN A 142 -15.72 -32.79 31.30
N ILE A 143 -16.79 -31.99 31.34
CA ILE A 143 -17.33 -31.40 32.57
C ILE A 143 -18.03 -32.49 33.41
N PRO A 144 -17.53 -32.81 34.63
CA PRO A 144 -18.03 -33.89 35.46
C PRO A 144 -19.49 -33.74 35.89
N LEU A 145 -20.12 -34.87 36.18
CA LEU A 145 -21.54 -34.98 36.53
C LEU A 145 -21.91 -34.33 37.88
N ASN A 146 -20.94 -34.18 38.77
CA ASN A 146 -21.14 -33.62 40.12
C ASN A 146 -20.93 -32.10 40.18
N THR A 147 -20.76 -31.44 39.03
CA THR A 147 -20.69 -29.98 38.95
C THR A 147 -22.09 -29.37 38.75
N PRO A 148 -22.37 -28.19 39.34
CA PRO A 148 -23.61 -27.46 39.06
C PRO A 148 -23.75 -27.03 37.58
N LEU A 149 -22.63 -26.99 36.83
CA LEU A 149 -22.57 -26.59 35.43
C LEU A 149 -22.89 -27.72 34.43
N ARG A 150 -23.06 -28.96 34.90
CA ARG A 150 -23.40 -30.09 34.03
C ARG A 150 -24.71 -29.91 33.25
N LYS A 151 -25.77 -29.41 33.91
CA LYS A 151 -27.07 -29.17 33.25
C LYS A 151 -26.98 -28.06 32.19
N PRO A 152 -26.40 -26.87 32.49
CA PRO A 152 -26.09 -25.87 31.48
C PRO A 152 -25.26 -26.42 30.30
N ALA A 153 -24.21 -27.20 30.58
CA ALA A 153 -23.36 -27.79 29.54
C ALA A 153 -24.15 -28.67 28.56
N GLN A 154 -24.99 -29.57 29.07
CA GLN A 154 -25.82 -30.44 28.22
C GLN A 154 -26.87 -29.69 27.41
N SER A 155 -27.47 -28.64 27.99
CA SER A 155 -28.43 -27.79 27.27
C SER A 155 -27.75 -27.13 26.07
N VAL A 156 -26.56 -26.57 26.28
CA VAL A 156 -25.81 -25.88 25.23
C VAL A 156 -25.32 -26.85 24.14
N ILE A 157 -24.84 -28.04 24.53
CA ILE A 157 -24.47 -29.10 23.56
C ILE A 157 -25.68 -29.50 22.70
N PHE A 158 -26.86 -29.66 23.31
CA PHE A 158 -28.08 -29.99 22.58
C PHE A 158 -28.46 -28.90 21.58
N GLU A 159 -28.41 -27.63 22.00
CA GLU A 159 -28.68 -26.49 21.12
C GLU A 159 -27.71 -26.43 19.92
N TRP A 160 -26.40 -26.62 20.14
CA TRP A 160 -25.43 -26.64 19.05
C TRP A 160 -25.70 -27.76 18.05
N ARG A 161 -25.99 -28.98 18.53
CA ARG A 161 -26.28 -30.13 17.67
C ARG A 161 -27.54 -29.91 16.84
N GLN A 162 -28.59 -29.35 17.45
CA GLN A 162 -29.84 -29.04 16.78
C GLN A 162 -29.65 -27.96 15.70
N ASP A 163 -28.94 -26.87 16.01
CA ASP A 163 -28.64 -25.80 15.07
C ASP A 163 -27.79 -26.31 13.88
N TRP A 164 -26.84 -27.21 14.16
CA TRP A 164 -26.01 -27.84 13.13
C TRP A 164 -26.79 -28.78 12.20
N GLU A 165 -27.73 -29.55 12.74
CA GLU A 165 -28.62 -30.39 11.93
C GLU A 165 -29.50 -29.54 11.01
N GLN A 166 -30.08 -28.45 11.52
CA GLN A 166 -30.86 -27.50 10.72
C GLN A 166 -30.02 -26.87 9.61
N GLY A 167 -28.80 -26.41 9.91
CA GLY A 167 -27.89 -25.86 8.91
C GLY A 167 -27.56 -26.85 7.78
N ARG A 168 -27.29 -28.11 8.12
CA ARG A 168 -27.07 -29.17 7.12
C ARG A 168 -28.31 -29.48 6.30
N ALA A 169 -29.49 -29.47 6.91
CA ALA A 169 -30.74 -29.68 6.20
C ALA A 169 -31.03 -28.57 5.18
N ILE A 170 -30.71 -27.32 5.51
CA ILE A 170 -30.82 -26.18 4.58
C ILE A 170 -29.87 -26.39 3.39
N GLU A 171 -28.60 -26.75 3.64
CA GLU A 171 -27.64 -27.02 2.56
C GLU A 171 -28.08 -28.17 1.64
N ALA A 172 -28.66 -29.22 2.21
CA ALA A 172 -29.15 -30.38 1.46
C ALA A 172 -30.29 -30.01 0.49
N LYS A 173 -31.08 -28.98 0.80
CA LYS A 173 -32.13 -28.44 -0.08
C LYS A 173 -31.60 -27.39 -1.06
N LEU A 174 -30.66 -26.55 -0.62
CA LEU A 174 -30.09 -25.49 -1.43
C LEU A 174 -29.30 -26.02 -2.63
N LYS A 175 -28.48 -27.05 -2.43
CA LYS A 175 -27.65 -27.66 -3.50
C LYS A 175 -28.46 -28.09 -4.72
N PRO A 176 -29.52 -28.92 -4.60
CA PRO A 176 -30.31 -29.33 -5.76
C PRO A 176 -31.11 -28.18 -6.37
N ALA A 177 -31.56 -27.18 -5.59
CA ALA A 177 -32.23 -26.00 -6.14
C ALA A 177 -31.29 -25.19 -7.04
N LEU A 178 -30.03 -25.04 -6.65
CA LEU A 178 -28.98 -24.43 -7.49
C LEU A 178 -28.71 -25.27 -8.75
N ALA A 179 -28.61 -26.60 -8.61
CA ALA A 179 -28.41 -27.51 -9.74
C ALA A 179 -29.53 -27.42 -10.79
N ALA A 180 -30.78 -27.29 -10.32
CA ALA A 180 -31.96 -27.14 -11.17
C ALA A 180 -32.15 -25.73 -11.75
N SER A 181 -31.25 -24.78 -11.42
CA SER A 181 -31.38 -23.36 -11.79
C SER A 181 -32.67 -22.69 -11.28
N ASP A 182 -33.22 -23.18 -10.17
CA ASP A 182 -34.40 -22.58 -9.52
C ASP A 182 -33.97 -21.49 -8.53
N TRP A 183 -33.76 -20.28 -9.07
CA TRP A 183 -33.21 -19.14 -8.32
C TRP A 183 -34.13 -18.67 -7.18
N GLU A 184 -35.45 -18.76 -7.35
CA GLU A 184 -36.40 -18.34 -6.33
C GLU A 184 -36.41 -19.32 -5.15
N LEU A 185 -36.42 -20.63 -5.44
CA LEU A 185 -36.34 -21.65 -4.40
C LEU A 185 -34.97 -21.62 -3.69
N ALA A 186 -33.87 -21.47 -4.44
CA ALA A 186 -32.53 -21.36 -3.87
C ALA A 186 -32.38 -20.12 -2.98
N LYS A 187 -32.93 -18.97 -3.39
CA LYS A 187 -32.94 -17.75 -2.55
C LYS A 187 -33.75 -17.95 -1.28
N THR A 188 -34.88 -18.66 -1.36
CA THR A 188 -35.70 -19.00 -0.18
C THR A 188 -34.89 -19.82 0.82
N HIS A 189 -34.24 -20.90 0.38
CA HIS A 189 -33.39 -21.72 1.25
C HIS A 189 -32.18 -20.94 1.78
N LEU A 190 -31.60 -20.02 1.00
CA LEU A 190 -30.51 -19.16 1.46
C LEU A 190 -30.97 -18.24 2.62
N GLN A 191 -32.22 -17.78 2.61
CA GLN A 191 -32.77 -16.97 3.70
C GLN A 191 -33.00 -17.77 4.99
N GLU A 192 -33.26 -19.09 4.89
CA GLU A 192 -33.45 -19.96 6.05
C GLU A 192 -32.23 -19.99 6.97
N PHE A 193 -31.01 -19.76 6.46
CA PHE A 193 -29.79 -19.65 7.28
C PHE A 193 -29.90 -18.57 8.36
N LYS A 194 -30.66 -17.49 8.13
CA LYS A 194 -30.84 -16.40 9.09
C LYS A 194 -31.57 -16.82 10.36
N ASN A 195 -32.23 -17.98 10.35
CA ASN A 195 -32.92 -18.53 11.51
C ASN A 195 -31.99 -19.34 12.42
N LEU A 196 -30.76 -19.61 11.99
CA LEU A 196 -29.75 -20.33 12.75
C LEU A 196 -29.08 -19.41 13.76
N LYS A 197 -28.55 -19.99 14.83
CA LYS A 197 -27.96 -19.26 15.96
C LYS A 197 -26.44 -19.16 15.92
N THR A 198 -25.77 -20.15 15.32
CA THR A 198 -24.30 -20.23 15.35
C THR A 198 -23.69 -19.27 14.31
N ASP A 199 -22.71 -18.47 14.74
CA ASP A 199 -21.97 -17.50 13.91
C ASP A 199 -21.36 -18.16 12.68
N TYR A 200 -20.86 -19.39 12.77
CA TYR A 200 -20.37 -20.16 11.63
C TYR A 200 -21.40 -20.24 10.49
N TRP A 201 -22.66 -20.51 10.80
CA TRP A 201 -23.70 -20.59 9.78
C TRP A 201 -24.02 -19.23 9.19
N LEU A 202 -24.13 -18.20 10.04
CA LEU A 202 -24.54 -16.85 9.66
C LEU A 202 -23.46 -16.05 8.91
N THR A 203 -22.19 -16.24 9.27
CA THR A 203 -21.07 -15.43 8.77
C THR A 203 -20.19 -16.18 7.79
N THR A 204 -20.02 -17.49 7.96
CA THR A 204 -19.11 -18.29 7.12
C THR A 204 -19.88 -19.02 6.03
N ARG A 205 -20.85 -19.86 6.41
CA ARG A 205 -21.58 -20.70 5.44
C ARG A 205 -22.58 -19.92 4.60
N TYR A 206 -23.36 -19.02 5.20
CA TYR A 206 -24.27 -18.16 4.46
C TYR A 206 -23.54 -17.32 3.40
N VAL A 207 -22.43 -16.67 3.76
CA VAL A 207 -21.64 -15.85 2.83
C VAL A 207 -21.03 -16.71 1.72
N PHE A 208 -20.54 -17.91 2.05
CA PHE A 208 -20.07 -18.87 1.05
C PHE A 208 -21.17 -19.20 0.03
N TRP A 209 -22.36 -19.58 0.50
CA TRP A 209 -23.48 -19.96 -0.37
C TRP A 209 -24.07 -18.79 -1.14
N GLN A 210 -24.09 -17.59 -0.55
CA GLN A 210 -24.48 -16.37 -1.24
C GLN A 210 -23.55 -16.08 -2.42
N ARG A 211 -22.23 -16.23 -2.24
CA ARG A 211 -21.26 -16.08 -3.34
C ARG A 211 -21.45 -17.15 -4.41
N GLN A 212 -21.64 -18.41 -4.01
CA GLN A 212 -21.89 -19.50 -4.96
C GLN A 212 -23.18 -19.27 -5.76
N PHE A 213 -24.27 -18.84 -5.11
CA PHE A 213 -25.51 -18.47 -5.80
C PHE A 213 -25.28 -17.41 -6.88
N GLN A 214 -24.51 -16.35 -6.57
CA GLN A 214 -24.22 -15.29 -7.55
C GLN A 214 -23.40 -15.81 -8.74
N VAL A 215 -22.39 -16.63 -8.49
CA VAL A 215 -21.55 -17.23 -9.53
C VAL A 215 -22.37 -18.14 -10.45
N GLU A 216 -23.21 -19.01 -9.86
CA GLU A 216 -24.09 -19.91 -10.64
C GLU A 216 -25.12 -19.12 -11.46
N GLN A 217 -25.74 -18.09 -10.87
CA GLN A 217 -26.71 -17.24 -11.58
C GLN A 217 -26.07 -16.48 -12.74
N GLN A 218 -24.86 -15.93 -12.53
CA GLN A 218 -24.10 -15.24 -13.59
C GLN A 218 -23.72 -16.21 -14.71
N GLY A 219 -23.19 -17.39 -14.36
CA GLY A 219 -22.86 -18.44 -15.33
C GLY A 219 -24.07 -18.88 -16.15
N TRP A 220 -25.23 -19.03 -15.53
CA TRP A 220 -26.47 -19.38 -16.23
C TRP A 220 -26.95 -18.28 -17.18
N ASN A 221 -26.94 -17.03 -16.73
CA ASN A 221 -27.32 -15.90 -17.58
C ASN A 221 -26.40 -15.77 -18.80
N GLN A 222 -25.09 -15.99 -18.60
CA GLN A 222 -24.10 -16.02 -19.67
C GLN A 222 -24.34 -17.17 -20.65
N LEU A 223 -24.68 -18.37 -20.16
CA LEU A 223 -25.05 -19.49 -21.00
C LEU A 223 -26.31 -19.21 -21.83
N LEU A 224 -27.33 -18.58 -21.24
CA LEU A 224 -28.54 -18.19 -21.96
C LEU A 224 -28.23 -17.18 -23.08
N GLN A 225 -27.40 -16.17 -22.81
CA GLN A 225 -26.96 -15.22 -23.83
C GLN A 225 -26.23 -15.91 -24.98
N ALA A 226 -25.32 -16.85 -24.66
CA ALA A 226 -24.64 -17.65 -25.67
C ALA A 226 -25.62 -18.47 -26.52
N ARG A 227 -26.62 -19.10 -25.89
CA ARG A 227 -27.69 -19.84 -26.60
C ARG A 227 -28.51 -18.95 -27.51
N GLU A 228 -28.86 -17.73 -27.09
CA GLU A 228 -29.59 -16.78 -27.95
C GLU A 228 -28.77 -16.39 -29.19
N LEU A 229 -27.47 -16.14 -29.04
CA LEU A 229 -26.59 -15.89 -30.18
C LEU A 229 -26.52 -17.10 -31.12
N ALA A 230 -26.39 -18.31 -30.58
CA ALA A 230 -26.34 -19.54 -31.36
C ALA A 230 -27.64 -19.79 -32.17
N LYS A 231 -28.82 -19.40 -31.65
CA LYS A 231 -30.11 -19.56 -32.35
C LYS A 231 -30.20 -18.78 -33.66
N THR A 232 -29.44 -17.70 -33.82
CA THR A 232 -29.46 -16.88 -35.04
C THR A 232 -28.92 -17.63 -36.27
N ASN A 233 -28.23 -18.76 -36.07
CA ASN A 233 -27.59 -19.58 -37.10
C ASN A 233 -26.60 -18.81 -37.99
N GLN A 234 -26.11 -17.66 -37.52
CA GLN A 234 -25.04 -16.91 -38.15
C GLN A 234 -23.70 -17.39 -37.58
N ILE A 235 -22.75 -17.71 -38.44
CA ILE A 235 -21.44 -18.25 -38.01
C ILE A 235 -20.71 -17.34 -37.03
N GLU A 236 -20.83 -16.02 -37.20
CA GLU A 236 -20.18 -15.05 -36.31
C GLU A 236 -20.81 -15.01 -34.91
N ASN A 237 -22.14 -15.10 -34.82
CA ASN A 237 -22.83 -15.19 -33.54
C ASN A 237 -22.58 -16.55 -32.88
N LEU A 238 -22.42 -17.62 -33.67
CA LEU A 238 -22.06 -18.94 -33.15
C LEU A 238 -20.63 -18.96 -32.58
N ARG A 239 -19.69 -18.29 -33.26
CA ARG A 239 -18.32 -18.05 -32.77
C ARG A 239 -18.34 -17.33 -31.43
N GLN A 240 -19.11 -16.23 -31.33
CA GLN A 240 -19.26 -15.47 -30.09
C GLN A 240 -19.95 -16.28 -28.98
N ALA A 241 -20.93 -17.12 -29.33
CA ALA A 241 -21.58 -18.03 -28.39
C ALA A 241 -20.58 -19.01 -27.77
N VAL A 242 -19.68 -19.59 -28.57
CA VAL A 242 -18.60 -20.46 -28.06
C VAL A 242 -17.70 -19.70 -27.10
N VAL A 243 -17.26 -18.49 -27.46
CA VAL A 243 -16.40 -17.65 -26.58
C VAL A 243 -17.08 -17.36 -25.25
N LEU A 244 -18.35 -16.94 -25.29
CA LEU A 244 -19.12 -16.63 -24.07
C LEU A 244 -19.34 -17.87 -23.21
N ALA A 245 -19.70 -19.02 -23.79
CA ALA A 245 -19.92 -20.23 -23.01
C ALA A 245 -18.62 -20.80 -22.42
N ARG A 246 -17.49 -20.71 -23.13
CA ARG A 246 -16.17 -21.13 -22.62
C ARG A 246 -15.65 -20.29 -21.45
N ALA A 247 -16.13 -19.05 -21.32
CA ALA A 247 -15.75 -18.17 -20.22
C ALA A 247 -16.51 -18.46 -18.91
N ILE A 248 -17.45 -19.41 -18.90
CA ILE A 248 -18.13 -19.87 -17.69
C ILE A 248 -17.14 -20.67 -16.83
N ASP A 249 -17.12 -20.42 -15.51
CA ASP A 249 -16.21 -21.11 -14.59
C ASP A 249 -16.49 -22.63 -14.57
N LEU A 250 -15.45 -23.42 -14.88
CA LEU A 250 -15.46 -24.89 -14.93
C LEU A 250 -15.92 -25.57 -13.63
N ARG A 251 -15.87 -24.86 -12.49
CA ARG A 251 -16.27 -25.38 -11.18
C ARG A 251 -17.77 -25.24 -10.92
N THR A 252 -18.47 -24.47 -11.75
CA THR A 252 -19.92 -24.26 -11.64
C THR A 252 -20.69 -25.48 -12.11
N GLN A 253 -21.88 -25.67 -11.56
CA GLN A 253 -22.78 -26.72 -12.01
C GLN A 253 -23.31 -26.43 -13.43
N VAL A 254 -23.42 -25.14 -13.79
CA VAL A 254 -23.79 -24.69 -15.14
C VAL A 254 -22.82 -25.19 -16.21
N TRP A 255 -21.54 -25.41 -15.89
CA TRP A 255 -20.54 -25.85 -16.86
C TRP A 255 -20.93 -27.16 -17.57
N GLN A 256 -21.55 -28.13 -16.89
CA GLN A 256 -21.94 -29.39 -17.54
C GLN A 256 -22.93 -29.17 -18.70
N ALA A 257 -23.86 -28.22 -18.54
CA ALA A 257 -24.78 -27.85 -19.60
C ALA A 257 -24.08 -27.02 -20.69
N ALA A 258 -23.13 -26.16 -20.31
CA ALA A 258 -22.36 -25.35 -21.24
C ALA A 258 -21.40 -26.19 -22.10
N GLU A 259 -20.76 -27.21 -21.54
CA GLU A 259 -19.83 -28.11 -22.22
C GLU A 259 -20.48 -28.78 -23.44
N SER A 260 -21.69 -29.35 -23.27
CA SER A 260 -22.42 -29.97 -24.38
C SER A 260 -22.77 -28.97 -25.50
N ASP A 261 -23.09 -27.73 -25.14
CA ASP A 261 -23.40 -26.68 -26.11
C ASP A 261 -22.13 -26.19 -26.82
N VAL A 262 -21.04 -25.99 -26.06
CA VAL A 262 -19.71 -25.63 -26.57
C VAL A 262 -19.24 -26.67 -27.57
N ASP A 263 -19.32 -27.97 -27.26
CA ASP A 263 -18.90 -29.04 -28.16
C ASP A 263 -19.69 -29.02 -29.47
N ARG A 264 -21.01 -28.84 -29.38
CA ARG A 264 -21.89 -28.81 -30.56
C ARG A 264 -21.60 -27.60 -31.45
N TRP A 265 -21.54 -26.41 -30.85
CA TRP A 265 -21.28 -25.17 -31.60
C TRP A 265 -19.87 -25.15 -32.18
N SER A 266 -18.89 -25.67 -31.43
CA SER A 266 -17.50 -25.75 -31.86
C SER A 266 -17.32 -26.64 -33.09
N LYS A 267 -18.01 -27.79 -33.16
CA LYS A 267 -18.01 -28.65 -34.35
C LYS A 267 -18.52 -27.89 -35.59
N THR A 268 -19.67 -27.23 -35.48
CA THR A 268 -20.22 -26.43 -36.58
C THR A 268 -19.29 -25.28 -37.00
N VAL A 269 -18.69 -24.59 -36.02
CA VAL A 269 -17.74 -23.50 -36.30
C VAL A 269 -16.52 -24.02 -37.04
N LEU A 270 -16.00 -25.18 -36.63
CA LEU A 270 -14.84 -25.81 -37.23
C LEU A 270 -15.13 -26.36 -38.64
N ASP A 271 -16.32 -26.93 -38.87
CA ASP A 271 -16.73 -27.38 -40.21
C ASP A 271 -16.75 -26.20 -41.20
N VAL A 272 -17.25 -25.04 -40.79
CA VAL A 272 -17.23 -23.82 -41.62
C VAL A 272 -15.81 -23.28 -41.79
N ALA A 273 -14.94 -23.42 -40.77
CA ALA A 273 -13.53 -23.06 -40.88
C ALA A 273 -12.82 -23.90 -41.95
N LEU A 274 -13.05 -25.22 -41.96
CA LEU A 274 -12.52 -26.13 -42.99
C LEU A 274 -12.99 -25.75 -44.39
N GLN A 275 -14.29 -25.49 -44.57
CA GLN A 275 -14.83 -25.03 -45.85
C GLN A 275 -14.21 -23.71 -46.33
N ARG A 276 -14.00 -22.75 -45.41
CA ARG A 276 -13.34 -21.48 -45.75
C ARG A 276 -11.90 -21.69 -46.18
N TRP A 277 -11.21 -22.63 -45.55
CA TRP A 277 -9.85 -22.99 -45.93
C TRP A 277 -9.80 -23.53 -47.35
N ASP A 278 -10.70 -24.47 -47.69
CA ASP A 278 -10.76 -25.11 -49.02
C ASP A 278 -11.04 -24.11 -50.15
N VAL A 279 -11.82 -23.06 -49.88
CA VAL A 279 -12.12 -21.96 -50.82
C VAL A 279 -10.98 -20.92 -50.90
N GLY A 280 -9.91 -21.09 -50.11
CA GLY A 280 -8.74 -20.21 -50.09
C GLY A 280 -8.82 -19.04 -49.09
N ASN A 281 -9.91 -18.93 -48.32
CA ASN A 281 -10.02 -17.94 -47.23
C ASN A 281 -9.32 -18.44 -45.96
N ARG A 282 -7.99 -18.52 -46.01
CA ARG A 282 -7.14 -19.00 -44.91
C ARG A 282 -7.32 -18.17 -43.63
N ALA A 283 -7.28 -16.84 -43.75
CA ALA A 283 -7.41 -15.94 -42.61
C ALA A 283 -8.75 -16.12 -41.87
N GLY A 284 -9.86 -16.21 -42.61
CA GLY A 284 -11.19 -16.41 -42.04
C GLY A 284 -11.42 -17.82 -41.49
N ALA A 285 -10.65 -18.83 -41.93
CA ALA A 285 -10.66 -20.17 -41.36
C ALA A 285 -9.94 -20.21 -40.01
N LEU A 286 -8.74 -19.62 -39.95
CA LEU A 286 -7.93 -19.53 -38.73
C LEU A 286 -8.64 -18.69 -37.65
N GLU A 287 -9.32 -17.61 -38.04
CA GLU A 287 -10.11 -16.82 -37.09
C GLU A 287 -11.23 -17.63 -36.42
N LEU A 288 -11.96 -18.45 -37.20
CA LEU A 288 -13.02 -19.32 -36.67
C LEU A 288 -12.45 -20.43 -35.78
N ALA A 289 -11.34 -21.05 -36.20
CA ALA A 289 -10.68 -22.12 -35.44
C ALA A 289 -10.11 -21.62 -34.10
N SER A 290 -9.73 -20.34 -33.99
CA SER A 290 -9.08 -19.79 -32.79
C SER A 290 -9.93 -19.86 -31.51
N VAL A 291 -11.26 -19.90 -31.64
CA VAL A 291 -12.17 -19.92 -30.48
C VAL A 291 -12.62 -21.33 -30.10
N VAL A 292 -12.27 -22.34 -30.89
CA VAL A 292 -12.72 -23.72 -30.70
C VAL A 292 -11.79 -24.45 -29.71
N PRO A 293 -12.32 -25.13 -28.68
CA PRO A 293 -11.50 -25.90 -27.77
C PRO A 293 -11.01 -27.20 -28.43
N PRO A 294 -9.86 -27.73 -28.00
CA PRO A 294 -9.39 -29.04 -28.44
C PRO A 294 -10.35 -30.12 -27.94
N THR A 295 -11.00 -30.83 -28.86
CA THR A 295 -11.88 -31.97 -28.54
C THR A 295 -11.31 -33.27 -29.14
N PRO A 296 -11.31 -34.38 -28.39
CA PRO A 296 -10.66 -35.63 -28.80
C PRO A 296 -11.34 -36.30 -30.02
N ASP A 297 -12.63 -36.03 -30.25
CA ASP A 297 -13.44 -36.68 -31.29
C ASP A 297 -13.40 -35.95 -32.65
N LEU A 298 -12.37 -35.15 -32.91
CA LEU A 298 -12.22 -34.40 -34.17
C LEU A 298 -11.47 -35.20 -35.23
N SER A 299 -11.75 -34.93 -36.51
CA SER A 299 -10.97 -35.49 -37.61
C SER A 299 -9.51 -34.99 -37.56
N PRO A 300 -8.54 -35.76 -38.11
CA PRO A 300 -7.13 -35.33 -38.12
C PRO A 300 -6.91 -33.96 -38.78
N ASP A 301 -7.65 -33.63 -39.84
CA ASP A 301 -7.59 -32.33 -40.49
C ASP A 301 -8.14 -31.21 -39.60
N ALA A 302 -9.27 -31.46 -38.93
CA ALA A 302 -9.84 -30.51 -37.97
C ALA A 302 -8.88 -30.24 -36.79
N GLN A 303 -8.22 -31.28 -36.27
CA GLN A 303 -7.21 -31.14 -35.22
C GLN A 303 -5.99 -30.34 -35.70
N ALA A 304 -5.53 -30.58 -36.92
CA ALA A 304 -4.40 -29.89 -37.51
C ALA A 304 -4.70 -28.39 -37.78
N LEU A 305 -5.92 -28.04 -38.19
CA LEU A 305 -6.31 -26.64 -38.35
C LEU A 305 -6.35 -25.90 -37.01
N LEU A 306 -6.82 -26.57 -35.95
CA LEU A 306 -6.86 -26.02 -34.61
C LEU A 306 -5.46 -25.77 -34.04
N SER A 307 -4.54 -26.73 -34.18
CA SER A 307 -3.16 -26.54 -33.71
C SER A 307 -2.45 -25.42 -34.48
N LEU A 308 -2.63 -25.34 -35.80
CA LEU A 308 -2.11 -24.23 -36.60
C LEU A 308 -2.70 -22.89 -36.16
N SER A 309 -4.02 -22.81 -36.00
CA SER A 309 -4.70 -21.60 -35.54
C SER A 309 -4.23 -21.15 -34.16
N HIS A 310 -4.06 -22.10 -33.24
CA HIS A 310 -3.60 -21.80 -31.89
C HIS A 310 -2.15 -21.31 -31.88
N ALA A 311 -1.28 -21.98 -32.62
CA ALA A 311 0.11 -21.57 -32.80
C ALA A 311 0.21 -20.14 -33.37
N GLN A 312 -0.61 -19.83 -34.38
CA GLN A 312 -0.66 -18.48 -34.93
C GLN A 312 -1.16 -17.43 -33.92
N ALA A 313 -2.15 -17.78 -33.09
CA ALA A 313 -2.63 -16.88 -32.05
C ALA A 313 -1.51 -16.57 -31.04
N ILE A 314 -0.80 -17.59 -30.57
CA ILE A 314 0.35 -17.43 -29.66
C ILE A 314 1.44 -16.57 -30.33
N ALA A 315 1.79 -16.86 -31.59
CA ALA A 315 2.82 -16.11 -32.30
C ALA A 315 2.46 -14.62 -32.46
N ARG A 316 1.18 -14.31 -32.72
CA ARG A 316 0.67 -12.93 -32.81
C ARG A 316 0.75 -12.19 -31.48
N GLU A 317 0.40 -12.84 -30.37
CA GLU A 317 0.53 -12.24 -29.03
C GLU A 317 1.97 -11.87 -28.68
N VAL A 318 2.93 -12.60 -29.27
CA VAL A 318 4.37 -12.43 -29.04
C VAL A 318 5.01 -11.40 -29.97
N GLU A 319 4.28 -10.84 -30.94
CA GLU A 319 4.81 -9.84 -31.86
C GLU A 319 5.33 -8.58 -31.13
N PRO A 320 6.44 -7.96 -31.58
CA PRO A 320 7.07 -6.85 -30.88
C PRO A 320 6.33 -5.51 -31.09
N VAL A 321 5.07 -5.43 -30.66
CA VAL A 321 4.22 -4.23 -30.80
C VAL A 321 3.96 -3.60 -29.43
N GLY A 322 3.96 -2.27 -29.37
CA GLY A 322 3.62 -1.50 -28.17
C GLY A 322 4.47 -1.84 -26.94
N GLN A 323 3.84 -2.38 -25.89
CA GLN A 323 4.50 -2.73 -24.62
C GLN A 323 5.42 -3.98 -24.74
N GLY A 324 5.36 -4.72 -25.86
CA GLY A 324 6.19 -5.89 -26.17
C GLY A 324 7.61 -5.57 -26.65
N LEU A 325 8.04 -4.30 -26.63
CA LEU A 325 9.38 -3.90 -27.08
C LEU A 325 10.52 -4.41 -26.18
N THR A 326 10.22 -4.80 -24.94
CA THR A 326 11.21 -5.41 -24.03
C THR A 326 11.17 -6.94 -24.15
N PRO A 327 12.28 -7.62 -24.48
CA PRO A 327 12.29 -9.08 -24.61
C PRO A 327 11.93 -9.80 -23.30
N ARG A 328 10.93 -10.67 -23.31
CA ARG A 328 10.53 -11.48 -22.14
C ARG A 328 10.79 -12.97 -22.38
N TYR A 329 10.88 -13.72 -21.28
CA TYR A 329 10.96 -15.17 -21.37
C TYR A 329 9.64 -15.78 -21.82
N SER A 330 8.50 -15.20 -21.44
CA SER A 330 7.18 -15.58 -21.95
C SER A 330 7.13 -15.60 -23.47
N ASP A 331 7.71 -14.58 -24.10
CA ASP A 331 7.75 -14.40 -25.56
C ASP A 331 8.59 -15.52 -26.21
N LEU A 332 9.72 -15.88 -25.60
CA LEU A 332 10.54 -17.00 -26.05
C LEU A 332 9.77 -18.32 -25.96
N PHE A 333 9.13 -18.58 -24.82
CA PHE A 333 8.36 -19.80 -24.61
C PHE A 333 7.13 -19.87 -25.54
N GLY A 334 6.43 -18.76 -25.76
CA GLY A 334 5.30 -18.70 -26.69
C GLY A 334 5.71 -19.01 -28.13
N LEU A 335 6.83 -18.47 -28.62
CA LEU A 335 7.32 -18.84 -29.96
C LEU A 335 7.75 -20.31 -30.03
N MET A 336 8.40 -20.85 -28.99
CA MET A 336 8.76 -22.28 -28.95
C MET A 336 7.51 -23.17 -28.93
N GLU A 337 6.47 -22.76 -28.23
CA GLU A 337 5.17 -23.45 -28.21
C GLU A 337 4.51 -23.41 -29.59
N ALA A 338 4.45 -22.24 -30.23
CA ALA A 338 3.89 -22.08 -31.57
C ALA A 338 4.63 -22.95 -32.61
N ILE A 339 5.97 -22.90 -32.62
CA ILE A 339 6.80 -23.75 -33.49
C ILE A 339 6.55 -25.23 -33.18
N SER A 340 6.54 -25.62 -31.90
CA SER A 340 6.31 -27.01 -31.51
C SER A 340 4.94 -27.52 -31.95
N ALA A 341 3.88 -26.72 -31.81
CA ALA A 341 2.51 -27.08 -32.18
C ALA A 341 2.36 -27.31 -33.69
N VAL A 342 3.11 -26.57 -34.50
CA VAL A 342 3.10 -26.66 -35.95
C VAL A 342 4.04 -27.77 -36.45
N SER A 343 5.24 -27.92 -35.88
CA SER A 343 6.18 -29.02 -36.23
C SER A 343 5.64 -30.44 -35.97
N GLN A 344 4.64 -30.58 -35.10
CA GLN A 344 3.99 -31.87 -34.79
C GLN A 344 2.85 -32.23 -35.75
N LEU A 345 2.54 -31.36 -36.72
CA LEU A 345 1.48 -31.60 -37.69
C LEU A 345 1.81 -32.81 -38.58
N PRO A 346 0.82 -33.62 -38.96
CA PRO A 346 1.03 -34.71 -39.92
C PRO A 346 1.56 -34.18 -41.25
N ALA A 347 2.62 -34.79 -41.79
CA ALA A 347 3.24 -34.37 -43.05
C ALA A 347 2.30 -34.43 -44.27
N ASN A 348 1.20 -35.18 -44.17
CA ASN A 348 0.14 -35.28 -45.18
C ASN A 348 -1.03 -34.30 -44.95
N SER A 349 -0.92 -33.37 -44.00
CA SER A 349 -1.94 -32.38 -43.70
C SER A 349 -2.16 -31.40 -44.87
N PRO A 350 -3.39 -30.98 -45.15
CA PRO A 350 -3.69 -29.94 -46.15
C PRO A 350 -3.09 -28.56 -45.80
N TYR A 351 -2.50 -28.40 -44.61
CA TYR A 351 -1.93 -27.15 -44.11
C TYR A 351 -0.40 -27.06 -44.22
N ALA A 352 0.26 -28.07 -44.77
CA ALA A 352 1.73 -28.19 -44.78
C ALA A 352 2.48 -26.99 -45.38
N GLU A 353 1.92 -26.32 -46.39
CA GLU A 353 2.54 -25.11 -46.96
C GLU A 353 2.52 -23.93 -45.97
N ALA A 354 1.38 -23.72 -45.30
CA ALA A 354 1.24 -22.64 -44.33
C ALA A 354 2.07 -22.90 -43.07
N ASP A 355 2.14 -24.16 -42.64
CA ASP A 355 3.01 -24.69 -41.59
C ASP A 355 4.48 -24.30 -41.86
N LEU A 356 5.06 -24.73 -42.99
CA LEU A 356 6.47 -24.45 -43.33
C LEU A 356 6.80 -22.96 -43.32
N SER A 357 5.93 -22.13 -43.91
CA SER A 357 6.16 -20.67 -43.94
C SER A 357 6.09 -20.02 -42.55
N SER A 358 5.25 -20.55 -41.66
CA SER A 358 5.10 -20.04 -40.29
C SER A 358 6.29 -20.48 -39.44
N GLU A 359 6.72 -21.74 -39.58
CA GLU A 359 7.87 -22.30 -38.87
C GLU A 359 9.16 -21.51 -39.18
N GLU A 360 9.42 -21.24 -40.47
CA GLU A 360 10.57 -20.45 -40.89
C GLU A 360 10.55 -19.06 -40.22
N GLN A 361 9.45 -18.32 -40.36
CA GLN A 361 9.31 -16.98 -39.79
C GLN A 361 9.46 -16.96 -38.26
N TRP A 362 8.83 -17.89 -37.55
CA TRP A 362 8.90 -17.95 -36.09
C TRP A 362 10.27 -18.40 -35.60
N SER A 363 10.95 -19.28 -36.32
CA SER A 363 12.32 -19.71 -36.00
C SER A 363 13.33 -18.56 -36.09
N GLU A 364 13.17 -17.69 -37.09
CA GLU A 364 13.96 -16.47 -37.23
C GLU A 364 13.67 -15.51 -36.08
N GLN A 365 12.40 -15.28 -35.77
CA GLN A 365 12.00 -14.45 -34.64
C GLN A 365 12.53 -14.98 -33.30
N LEU A 366 12.50 -16.29 -33.08
CA LEU A 366 13.01 -16.93 -31.87
C LEU A 366 14.52 -16.73 -31.75
N THR A 367 15.25 -16.82 -32.86
CA THR A 367 16.70 -16.60 -32.90
C THR A 367 17.04 -15.15 -32.56
N ASP A 368 16.38 -14.20 -33.20
CA ASP A 368 16.55 -12.78 -32.92
C ASP A 368 16.18 -12.45 -31.46
N LEU A 369 15.06 -13.00 -30.97
CA LEU A 369 14.58 -12.75 -29.63
C LEU A 369 15.53 -13.31 -28.56
N ARG A 370 16.12 -14.50 -28.77
CA ARG A 370 17.17 -15.04 -27.88
C ARG A 370 18.36 -14.10 -27.81
N GLN A 371 18.81 -13.62 -28.97
CA GLN A 371 19.94 -12.69 -29.06
C GLN A 371 19.64 -11.36 -28.37
N LEU A 372 18.47 -10.76 -28.63
CA LEU A 372 18.04 -9.51 -28.01
C LEU A 372 17.85 -9.68 -26.50
N LYS A 373 17.30 -10.81 -26.04
CA LYS A 373 17.12 -11.10 -24.61
C LYS A 373 18.44 -11.21 -23.88
N PHE A 374 19.40 -11.92 -24.47
CA PHE A 374 20.74 -12.03 -23.90
C PHE A 374 21.48 -10.68 -23.92
N SER A 375 21.30 -9.90 -24.99
CA SER A 375 21.82 -8.53 -25.09
C SER A 375 21.26 -7.61 -24.01
N ASP A 376 19.95 -7.66 -23.76
CA ASP A 376 19.29 -6.94 -22.67
C ASP A 376 19.81 -7.37 -21.30
N MET A 377 19.99 -8.67 -21.06
CA MET A 377 20.57 -9.19 -19.82
C MET A 377 21.98 -8.63 -19.56
N VAL A 378 22.83 -8.58 -20.58
CA VAL A 378 24.18 -8.01 -20.47
C VAL A 378 24.11 -6.50 -20.27
N ALA A 379 23.28 -5.77 -21.03
CA ALA A 379 23.12 -4.33 -20.92
C ALA A 379 22.65 -3.89 -19.51
N ARG A 380 21.83 -4.71 -18.84
CA ARG A 380 21.36 -4.45 -17.46
C ARG A 380 22.47 -4.40 -16.42
N LEU A 381 23.66 -4.91 -16.72
CA LEU A 381 24.83 -4.74 -15.86
C LEU A 381 25.26 -3.27 -15.72
N GLY A 382 24.83 -2.40 -16.64
CA GLY A 382 24.96 -0.95 -16.50
C GLY A 382 26.38 -0.41 -16.71
N GLN A 383 27.26 -1.17 -17.36
CA GLN A 383 28.63 -0.74 -17.65
C GLN A 383 28.77 -0.29 -19.10
N ARG A 384 29.77 0.57 -19.38
CA ARG A 384 30.08 1.04 -20.74
C ARG A 384 30.30 -0.11 -21.71
N THR A 385 31.20 -1.03 -21.35
CA THR A 385 31.54 -2.20 -22.17
C THR A 385 30.34 -3.12 -22.40
N THR A 386 29.46 -3.25 -21.40
CA THR A 386 28.26 -4.09 -21.52
C THR A 386 27.22 -3.48 -22.45
N TYR A 387 27.04 -2.16 -22.45
CA TYR A 387 26.17 -1.47 -23.41
C TYR A 387 26.73 -1.55 -24.83
N GLU A 388 28.02 -1.27 -25.02
CA GLU A 388 28.67 -1.35 -26.34
C GLU A 388 28.57 -2.75 -26.95
N TRP A 389 28.76 -3.79 -26.11
CA TRP A 389 28.58 -5.17 -26.54
C TRP A 389 27.13 -5.48 -26.90
N ALA A 390 26.17 -5.09 -26.05
CA ALA A 390 24.75 -5.33 -26.30
C ALA A 390 24.27 -4.63 -27.58
N ILE A 391 24.68 -3.37 -27.80
CA ILE A 391 24.40 -2.61 -29.03
C ILE A 391 24.92 -3.35 -30.25
N ARG A 392 26.18 -3.81 -30.21
CA ARG A 392 26.79 -4.57 -31.32
C ARG A 392 26.04 -5.87 -31.62
N GLN A 393 25.57 -6.58 -30.60
CA GLN A 393 24.77 -7.78 -30.80
C GLN A 393 23.39 -7.44 -31.38
N ALA A 394 22.67 -6.47 -30.84
CA ALA A 394 21.35 -6.09 -31.37
C ALA A 394 21.42 -5.54 -32.81
N GLN A 395 22.53 -4.93 -33.21
CA GLN A 395 22.75 -4.46 -34.58
C GLN A 395 22.85 -5.58 -35.61
N ARG A 396 23.15 -6.82 -35.19
CA ARG A 396 23.21 -8.00 -36.07
C ARG A 396 21.83 -8.52 -36.49
N VAL A 397 20.75 -8.05 -35.86
CA VAL A 397 19.38 -8.36 -36.30
C VAL A 397 19.16 -7.69 -37.66
N GLU A 398 18.93 -8.50 -38.68
CA GLU A 398 18.81 -8.06 -40.07
C GLU A 398 17.64 -7.10 -40.30
N THR A 399 17.77 -6.20 -41.28
CA THR A 399 16.79 -5.13 -41.53
C THR A 399 15.43 -5.63 -41.99
N GLY A 400 15.35 -6.80 -42.61
CA GLY A 400 14.10 -7.40 -43.08
C GLY A 400 13.36 -8.25 -42.03
N ARG A 401 13.98 -8.51 -40.86
CA ARG A 401 13.41 -9.42 -39.86
C ARG A 401 12.36 -8.72 -38.98
N PRO A 402 11.29 -9.43 -38.54
CA PRO A 402 10.22 -8.85 -37.72
C PRO A 402 10.70 -8.20 -36.41
N ARG A 403 11.79 -8.71 -35.82
CA ARG A 403 12.34 -8.22 -34.53
C ARG A 403 13.26 -7.01 -34.70
N ARG A 404 13.42 -6.48 -35.92
CA ARG A 404 14.35 -5.37 -36.19
C ARG A 404 14.02 -4.10 -35.40
N ILE A 405 12.74 -3.72 -35.37
CA ILE A 405 12.27 -2.53 -34.64
C ILE A 405 12.51 -2.68 -33.14
N GLN A 406 12.27 -3.88 -32.59
CA GLN A 406 12.56 -4.21 -31.20
C GLN A 406 14.05 -3.98 -30.88
N GLY A 407 14.94 -4.49 -31.75
CA GLY A 407 16.38 -4.30 -31.62
C GLY A 407 16.80 -2.83 -31.68
N GLN A 408 16.21 -2.02 -32.58
CA GLN A 408 16.51 -0.60 -32.70
C GLN A 408 16.10 0.20 -31.47
N THR A 409 14.93 -0.09 -30.90
CA THR A 409 14.46 0.56 -29.67
C THR A 409 15.42 0.27 -28.51
N LEU A 410 15.86 -0.99 -28.36
CA LEU A 410 16.84 -1.36 -27.34
C LEU A 410 18.18 -0.66 -27.55
N ILE A 411 18.67 -0.58 -28.80
CA ILE A 411 19.90 0.14 -29.14
C ILE A 411 19.79 1.61 -28.73
N ALA A 412 18.71 2.30 -29.08
CA ALA A 412 18.50 3.70 -28.72
C ALA A 412 18.51 3.89 -27.19
N GLN A 413 17.84 2.99 -26.46
CA GLN A 413 17.83 3.01 -25.00
C GLN A 413 19.24 2.81 -24.41
N TRP A 414 20.01 1.85 -24.91
CA TRP A 414 21.37 1.58 -24.42
C TRP A 414 22.34 2.71 -24.78
N GLN A 415 22.21 3.30 -25.97
CA GLN A 415 22.98 4.49 -26.35
C GLN A 415 22.71 5.66 -25.41
N PHE A 416 21.44 5.90 -25.05
CA PHE A 416 21.09 6.93 -24.09
C PHE A 416 21.73 6.67 -22.71
N ASN A 417 21.70 5.43 -22.22
CA ASN A 417 22.35 5.08 -20.96
C ASN A 417 23.88 5.20 -21.00
N LEU A 418 24.49 4.84 -22.13
CA LEU A 418 25.92 5.03 -22.36
C LEU A 418 26.29 6.52 -22.29
N GLN A 419 25.56 7.38 -22.98
CA GLN A 419 25.75 8.85 -22.91
C GLN A 419 25.64 9.36 -21.47
N ARG A 420 24.68 8.86 -20.67
CA ARG A 420 24.59 9.25 -19.26
C ARG A 420 25.84 8.90 -18.47
N ILE A 421 26.48 7.75 -18.72
CA ILE A 421 27.72 7.37 -18.04
C ILE A 421 28.87 8.29 -18.47
N GLU A 422 28.93 8.61 -19.76
CA GLU A 422 29.96 9.50 -20.33
C GLU A 422 29.84 10.94 -19.81
N ASP A 423 28.62 11.48 -19.71
CA ASP A 423 28.37 12.88 -19.35
C ASP A 423 28.33 13.11 -17.84
N ARG A 424 28.06 12.07 -17.03
CA ARG A 424 27.97 12.18 -15.55
C ARG A 424 29.19 12.81 -14.88
N PRO A 425 30.46 12.47 -15.20
CA PRO A 425 31.61 13.13 -14.60
C PRO A 425 31.64 14.65 -14.83
N ILE A 426 31.17 15.12 -16.00
CA ILE A 426 31.11 16.55 -16.33
C ILE A 426 30.17 17.28 -15.34
N LEU A 427 28.98 16.71 -15.08
CA LEU A 427 28.04 17.30 -14.12
C LEU A 427 28.54 17.24 -12.67
N LEU A 428 29.22 16.17 -12.28
CA LEU A 428 29.81 16.06 -10.94
C LEU A 428 30.91 17.12 -10.75
N GLU A 429 31.74 17.33 -11.76
CA GLU A 429 32.77 18.37 -11.76
C GLU A 429 32.13 19.77 -11.71
N ALA A 430 31.14 20.05 -12.58
CA ALA A 430 30.41 21.31 -12.58
C ALA A 430 29.80 21.63 -11.20
N ARG A 431 29.15 20.66 -10.55
CA ARG A 431 28.63 20.83 -9.18
C ARG A 431 29.73 21.08 -8.16
N SER A 432 30.88 20.42 -8.29
CA SER A 432 32.01 20.64 -7.39
C SER A 432 32.57 22.06 -7.52
N LEU A 433 32.61 22.59 -8.74
CA LEU A 433 33.02 23.96 -9.04
C LEU A 433 32.04 24.99 -8.48
N ALA A 434 30.73 24.69 -8.44
CA ALA A 434 29.71 25.59 -7.89
C ALA A 434 29.72 25.69 -6.35
N ARG A 435 30.32 24.73 -5.63
CA ARG A 435 30.27 24.65 -4.15
C ARG A 435 30.68 25.92 -3.39
N PRO A 436 31.69 26.70 -3.82
CA PRO A 436 32.06 27.93 -3.13
C PRO A 436 30.97 29.02 -3.15
N GLY A 437 30.00 28.94 -4.07
CA GLY A 437 28.90 29.90 -4.19
C GLY A 437 29.33 31.33 -4.58
N THR A 438 30.56 31.52 -5.08
CA THR A 438 31.03 32.82 -5.57
C THR A 438 30.67 32.99 -7.05
N ILE A 439 30.52 34.23 -7.53
CA ILE A 439 30.19 34.51 -8.93
C ILE A 439 31.18 33.81 -9.89
N ALA A 440 32.49 33.92 -9.61
CA ALA A 440 33.51 33.27 -10.43
C ALA A 440 33.38 31.74 -10.44
N ALA A 441 33.11 31.13 -9.27
CA ALA A 441 32.90 29.69 -9.14
C ALA A 441 31.64 29.23 -9.92
N LEU A 442 30.52 29.94 -9.77
CA LEU A 442 29.28 29.65 -10.48
C LEU A 442 29.43 29.82 -12.00
N GLN A 443 30.17 30.83 -12.48
CA GLN A 443 30.47 30.98 -13.90
C GLN A 443 31.29 29.81 -14.46
N THR A 444 32.29 29.33 -13.72
CA THR A 444 33.06 28.14 -14.14
C THR A 444 32.21 26.87 -14.15
N ALA A 445 31.30 26.72 -13.19
CA ALA A 445 30.35 25.61 -13.14
C ALA A 445 29.38 25.64 -14.34
N ILE A 446 28.84 26.81 -14.68
CA ILE A 446 27.96 27.02 -15.85
C ILE A 446 28.70 26.63 -17.14
N ALA A 447 29.94 27.10 -17.31
CA ALA A 447 30.76 26.76 -18.48
C ALA A 447 30.96 25.25 -18.57
N LYS A 448 31.27 24.58 -17.45
CA LYS A 448 31.47 23.14 -17.38
C LYS A 448 30.21 22.35 -17.71
N ALA A 449 29.06 22.71 -17.14
CA ALA A 449 27.78 22.05 -17.44
C ALA A 449 27.33 22.27 -18.89
N SER A 450 27.74 23.37 -19.51
CA SER A 450 27.42 23.70 -20.91
C SER A 450 28.24 22.91 -21.93
N GLU A 451 29.26 22.15 -21.49
CA GLU A 451 30.00 21.20 -22.36
C GLU A 451 29.10 20.04 -22.84
N ILE A 452 27.98 19.75 -22.16
CA ILE A 452 27.05 18.70 -22.53
C ILE A 452 26.20 19.17 -23.72
N GLU A 453 26.40 18.53 -24.88
CA GLU A 453 25.78 18.87 -26.17
C GLU A 453 24.24 18.71 -26.18
N LEU A 454 23.59 19.42 -27.11
CA LEU A 454 22.15 19.27 -27.35
C LEU A 454 21.81 17.85 -27.82
N GLY A 455 20.71 17.29 -27.30
CA GLY A 455 20.25 15.94 -27.61
C GLY A 455 20.91 14.81 -26.78
N ARG A 456 21.91 15.14 -25.94
CA ARG A 456 22.51 14.19 -24.99
C ARG A 456 21.59 13.88 -23.81
N ALA A 457 21.83 12.73 -23.20
CA ALA A 457 20.97 12.21 -22.15
C ALA A 457 20.89 13.05 -20.87
N LEU A 458 21.98 13.73 -20.49
CA LEU A 458 22.01 14.61 -19.31
C LEU A 458 21.81 16.09 -19.65
N ARG A 459 21.42 16.42 -20.89
CA ARG A 459 21.32 17.82 -21.32
C ARG A 459 20.31 18.62 -20.53
N VAL A 460 19.15 18.04 -20.22
CA VAL A 460 18.08 18.69 -19.45
C VAL A 460 18.55 18.99 -18.03
N GLU A 461 19.20 18.02 -17.37
CA GLU A 461 19.77 18.21 -16.03
C GLU A 461 20.84 19.30 -16.02
N ALA A 462 21.72 19.32 -17.03
CA ALA A 462 22.71 20.38 -17.21
C ALA A 462 22.05 21.77 -17.37
N GLN A 463 20.98 21.87 -18.15
CA GLN A 463 20.23 23.10 -18.41
C GLN A 463 19.60 23.67 -17.13
N SER A 464 19.02 22.80 -16.30
CA SER A 464 18.46 23.19 -15.01
C SER A 464 19.51 23.77 -14.07
N LEU A 465 20.68 23.11 -13.96
CA LEU A 465 21.78 23.60 -13.13
C LEU A 465 22.33 24.93 -13.63
N VAL A 466 22.44 25.10 -14.95
CA VAL A 466 22.86 26.36 -15.55
C VAL A 466 21.89 27.49 -15.20
N ALA A 467 20.58 27.24 -15.30
CA ALA A 467 19.57 28.24 -14.94
C ALA A 467 19.60 28.58 -13.43
N GLU A 468 19.76 27.58 -12.57
CA GLU A 468 19.87 27.74 -11.12
C GLU A 468 21.08 28.61 -10.75
N TRP A 469 22.28 28.26 -11.23
CA TRP A 469 23.50 29.03 -10.95
C TRP A 469 23.46 30.44 -11.54
N GLN A 470 22.83 30.61 -12.71
CA GLN A 470 22.59 31.96 -13.25
C GLN A 470 21.73 32.78 -12.30
N GLN A 471 20.67 32.19 -11.75
CA GLN A 471 19.78 32.86 -10.81
C GLN A 471 20.51 33.20 -9.49
N GLU A 472 21.37 32.32 -8.97
CA GLU A 472 22.20 32.59 -7.80
C GLU A 472 23.17 33.76 -8.02
N ILE A 473 23.82 33.82 -9.20
CA ILE A 473 24.67 34.97 -9.57
C ILE A 473 23.86 36.27 -9.50
N GLN A 474 22.66 36.28 -10.09
CA GLN A 474 21.79 37.46 -10.06
C GLN A 474 21.44 37.88 -8.64
N VAL A 475 21.14 36.92 -7.76
CA VAL A 475 20.87 37.21 -6.34
C VAL A 475 22.09 37.82 -5.66
N ILE A 476 23.29 37.28 -5.85
CA ILE A 476 24.52 37.81 -5.23
C ILE A 476 24.80 39.24 -5.71
N GLU A 477 24.62 39.51 -7.00
CA GLU A 477 24.82 40.83 -7.61
C GLU A 477 23.80 41.87 -7.12
N ASP A 478 22.53 41.48 -7.01
CA ASP A 478 21.43 42.42 -6.71
C ASP A 478 21.21 42.60 -5.20
N ARG A 479 21.71 41.67 -4.38
CA ARG A 479 21.60 41.72 -2.91
C ARG A 479 22.08 43.04 -2.30
N PRO A 480 23.27 43.58 -2.61
CA PRO A 480 23.71 44.85 -2.04
C PRO A 480 22.82 46.04 -2.42
N LEU A 481 22.22 46.04 -3.62
CA LEU A 481 21.27 47.09 -4.04
C LEU A 481 20.01 47.04 -3.18
N LEU A 482 19.47 45.82 -2.96
CA LEU A 482 18.28 45.63 -2.15
C LEU A 482 18.54 45.96 -0.68
N ASP A 483 19.68 45.54 -0.13
CA ASP A 483 20.06 45.82 1.26
C ASP A 483 20.30 47.34 1.46
N ALA A 484 20.88 48.04 0.47
CA ALA A 484 21.01 49.50 0.50
C ALA A 484 19.66 50.22 0.45
N ALA A 485 18.72 49.75 -0.39
CA ALA A 485 17.36 50.27 -0.45
C ALA A 485 16.64 50.13 0.89
N VAL A 486 16.72 48.95 1.53
CA VAL A 486 16.14 48.71 2.85
C VAL A 486 16.80 49.58 3.93
N ALA A 487 18.11 49.78 3.87
CA ALA A 487 18.82 50.65 4.81
C ALA A 487 18.40 52.13 4.69
N LEU A 488 18.06 52.61 3.49
CA LEU A 488 17.48 53.94 3.27
C LEU A 488 16.05 54.02 3.83
N ALA A 489 15.24 53.00 3.61
CA ALA A 489 13.87 52.95 4.14
C ALA A 489 13.85 53.01 5.67
N ASN A 490 14.78 52.31 6.34
CA ASN A 490 14.94 52.33 7.80
C ASN A 490 15.39 53.70 8.36
N GLN A 491 15.86 54.61 7.50
CA GLN A 491 16.21 55.99 7.86
C GLN A 491 15.08 56.99 7.54
N ASP A 492 13.86 56.49 7.31
CA ASP A 492 12.68 57.27 6.86
C ASP A 492 12.87 57.96 5.49
N LYS A 493 13.88 57.54 4.71
CA LYS A 493 14.18 58.04 3.35
C LYS A 493 13.51 57.17 2.30
N LEU A 494 12.18 57.10 2.36
CA LEU A 494 11.38 56.23 1.50
C LEU A 494 11.50 56.55 -0.01
N PRO A 495 11.53 57.82 -0.46
CA PRO A 495 11.72 58.14 -1.89
C PRO A 495 13.06 57.65 -2.44
N GLU A 496 14.15 57.81 -1.67
CA GLU A 496 15.47 57.31 -2.04
C GLU A 496 15.54 55.79 -2.02
N ALA A 497 14.89 55.14 -1.05
CA ALA A 497 14.76 53.68 -0.99
C ALA A 497 14.07 53.10 -2.23
N ILE A 498 12.96 53.72 -2.67
CA ILE A 498 12.25 53.33 -3.89
C ILE A 498 13.15 53.48 -5.12
N ALA A 499 13.90 54.58 -5.23
CA ALA A 499 14.82 54.80 -6.34
C ALA A 499 15.96 53.76 -6.37
N GLU A 500 16.48 53.36 -5.21
CA GLU A 500 17.52 52.33 -5.11
C GLU A 500 16.98 50.94 -5.46
N ALA A 501 15.80 50.57 -4.96
CA ALA A 501 15.16 49.28 -5.28
C ALA A 501 14.77 49.16 -6.77
N ASN A 502 14.38 50.26 -7.42
CA ASN A 502 14.07 50.31 -8.86
C ASN A 502 15.28 50.04 -9.77
N LYS A 503 16.51 50.04 -9.23
CA LYS A 503 17.70 49.65 -10.01
C LYS A 503 17.72 48.15 -10.35
N ILE A 504 16.95 47.33 -9.63
CA ILE A 504 16.80 45.90 -9.91
C ILE A 504 15.84 45.71 -11.08
N LYS A 505 16.31 45.11 -12.17
CA LYS A 505 15.57 44.98 -13.43
C LYS A 505 14.51 43.86 -13.41
N PRO A 506 13.46 43.92 -14.26
CA PRO A 506 12.37 42.92 -14.30
C PRO A 506 12.78 41.47 -14.56
N ASP A 507 13.89 41.24 -15.26
CA ASP A 507 14.40 39.93 -15.67
C ASP A 507 15.29 39.26 -14.60
N ARG A 508 15.42 39.89 -13.42
CA ARG A 508 16.34 39.48 -12.37
C ARG A 508 15.64 38.74 -11.23
N ALA A 509 16.37 37.84 -10.60
CA ALA A 509 15.87 37.00 -9.51
C ALA A 509 15.23 37.77 -8.33
N LEU A 510 15.76 38.94 -7.96
CA LEU A 510 15.26 39.73 -6.82
C LEU A 510 14.17 40.76 -7.19
N TYR A 511 13.78 40.87 -8.46
CA TYR A 511 12.82 41.89 -8.91
C TYR A 511 11.48 41.84 -8.19
N SER A 512 10.87 40.66 -8.10
CA SER A 512 9.56 40.50 -7.44
C SER A 512 9.61 40.94 -5.98
N ARG A 513 10.74 40.71 -5.30
CA ARG A 513 10.94 41.15 -3.92
C ARG A 513 11.12 42.66 -3.82
N ALA A 514 11.90 43.24 -4.74
CA ALA A 514 12.09 44.69 -4.81
C ALA A 514 10.77 45.42 -5.07
N GLN A 515 9.93 44.92 -6.00
CA GLN A 515 8.62 45.50 -6.30
C GLN A 515 7.66 45.44 -5.10
N GLY A 516 7.67 44.35 -4.33
CA GLY A 516 6.88 44.26 -3.10
C GLY A 516 7.25 45.36 -2.09
N LEU A 517 8.54 45.60 -1.88
CA LEU A 517 9.02 46.68 -0.99
C LEU A 517 8.67 48.07 -1.53
N ILE A 518 8.81 48.29 -2.83
CA ILE A 518 8.45 49.57 -3.46
C ILE A 518 6.96 49.87 -3.26
N GLN A 519 6.09 48.87 -3.43
CA GLN A 519 4.65 49.03 -3.21
C GLN A 519 4.35 49.40 -1.76
N GLU A 520 4.99 48.73 -0.81
CA GLU A 520 4.85 49.01 0.62
C GLU A 520 5.28 50.44 0.96
N TRP A 521 6.49 50.85 0.55
CA TRP A 521 7.00 52.21 0.80
C TRP A 521 6.16 53.30 0.12
N THR A 522 5.70 53.04 -1.10
CA THR A 522 4.81 53.96 -1.83
C THR A 522 3.49 54.16 -1.09
N SER A 523 2.92 53.08 -0.54
CA SER A 523 1.71 53.14 0.29
C SER A 523 1.95 53.97 1.55
N THR A 524 3.07 53.77 2.25
CA THR A 524 3.42 54.56 3.44
C THR A 524 3.52 56.06 3.13
N ILE A 525 4.17 56.44 2.03
CA ILE A 525 4.26 57.84 1.59
C ILE A 525 2.86 58.41 1.31
N GLN A 526 2.05 57.70 0.52
CA GLN A 526 0.70 58.15 0.18
C GLN A 526 -0.21 58.31 1.40
N ILE A 527 -0.15 57.39 2.37
CA ILE A 527 -0.89 57.52 3.63
C ILE A 527 -0.44 58.78 4.38
N ALA A 528 0.86 59.03 4.47
CA ALA A 528 1.37 60.21 5.17
C ALA A 528 0.94 61.53 4.50
N GLU A 529 0.88 61.57 3.17
CA GLU A 529 0.42 62.72 2.39
C GLU A 529 -1.10 62.93 2.46
N ASP A 530 -1.88 61.85 2.34
CA ASP A 530 -3.34 61.93 2.18
C ASP A 530 -4.07 62.03 3.52
N LYS A 531 -3.47 61.51 4.60
CA LYS A 531 -4.07 61.50 5.94
C LYS A 531 -4.49 62.89 6.45
N PRO A 532 -3.66 63.95 6.40
CA PRO A 532 -4.10 65.28 6.83
C PRO A 532 -5.26 65.83 5.99
N ILE A 533 -5.31 65.55 4.68
CA ILE A 533 -6.41 65.97 3.81
C ILE A 533 -7.71 65.27 4.24
N LEU A 534 -7.63 63.97 4.52
CA LEU A 534 -8.79 63.18 4.94
C LEU A 534 -9.27 63.59 6.34
N ASP A 535 -8.34 63.87 7.26
CA ASP A 535 -8.65 64.32 8.61
C ASP A 535 -9.28 65.73 8.60
N GLU A 536 -8.75 66.67 7.82
CA GLU A 536 -9.35 68.00 7.63
C GLU A 536 -10.73 67.92 6.96
N ALA A 537 -10.91 67.02 5.99
CA ALA A 537 -12.21 66.77 5.38
C ALA A 537 -13.22 66.23 6.40
N LYS A 538 -12.79 65.32 7.30
CA LYS A 538 -13.62 64.82 8.40
C LYS A 538 -14.00 65.96 9.35
N ASP A 539 -13.06 66.84 9.72
CA ASP A 539 -13.34 68.00 10.58
C ASP A 539 -14.34 68.97 9.95
N LEU A 540 -14.23 69.25 8.64
CA LEU A 540 -15.21 70.05 7.91
C LEU A 540 -16.60 69.42 7.90
N ALA A 541 -16.68 68.08 7.79
CA ALA A 541 -17.95 67.37 7.87
C ALA A 541 -18.55 67.46 9.27
N TYR A 542 -17.76 67.27 10.32
CA TYR A 542 -18.20 67.44 11.71
C TYR A 542 -18.64 68.87 12.02
N GLY A 543 -18.03 69.87 11.38
CA GLY A 543 -18.44 71.28 11.44
C GLY A 543 -19.71 71.62 10.63
N GLY A 544 -20.36 70.65 9.98
CA GLY A 544 -21.58 70.83 9.19
C GLY A 544 -21.35 71.30 7.74
N SER A 545 -20.09 71.46 7.32
CA SER A 545 -19.72 71.90 5.96
C SER A 545 -19.55 70.71 5.00
N LEU A 546 -20.59 69.89 4.85
CA LEU A 546 -20.55 68.62 4.11
C LEU A 546 -20.08 68.77 2.65
N SER A 547 -20.48 69.83 1.94
CA SER A 547 -20.01 70.06 0.56
C SER A 547 -18.52 70.36 0.48
N ALA A 548 -17.95 71.09 1.46
CA ALA A 548 -16.53 71.37 1.51
C ALA A 548 -15.73 70.11 1.87
N ALA A 549 -16.23 69.31 2.82
CA ALA A 549 -15.67 68.01 3.19
C ALA A 549 -15.59 67.04 2.00
N ILE A 550 -16.69 66.92 1.23
CA ILE A 550 -16.74 66.08 0.02
C ILE A 550 -15.73 66.55 -1.03
N ASN A 551 -15.63 67.86 -1.25
CA ASN A 551 -14.69 68.44 -2.22
C ASN A 551 -13.22 68.31 -1.79
N LEU A 552 -12.95 68.28 -0.48
CA LEU A 552 -11.59 68.11 0.04
C LEU A 552 -11.17 66.64 0.02
N ALA A 553 -12.02 65.71 0.48
CA ALA A 553 -11.74 64.28 0.42
C ALA A 553 -11.66 63.74 -1.02
N SER A 554 -12.36 64.35 -1.99
CA SER A 554 -12.28 63.94 -3.40
C SER A 554 -10.94 64.25 -4.07
N GLN A 555 -10.07 65.02 -3.41
CA GLN A 555 -8.69 65.26 -3.86
C GLN A 555 -7.82 64.00 -3.74
N ILE A 556 -8.21 63.04 -2.90
CA ILE A 556 -7.56 61.72 -2.80
C ILE A 556 -7.99 60.90 -4.02
N GLY A 557 -7.09 60.78 -4.99
CA GLY A 557 -7.36 60.15 -6.28
C GLY A 557 -7.40 58.61 -6.26
N PRO A 558 -8.01 57.99 -7.28
CA PRO A 558 -8.07 56.53 -7.41
C PRO A 558 -6.68 55.90 -7.52
N GLY A 559 -6.46 54.79 -6.81
CA GLY A 559 -5.18 54.07 -6.77
C GLY A 559 -4.20 54.55 -5.70
N ARG A 560 -4.57 55.54 -4.87
CA ARG A 560 -3.84 55.92 -3.66
C ARG A 560 -4.26 55.08 -2.46
N ALA A 561 -3.36 54.93 -1.49
CA ALA A 561 -3.56 54.07 -0.32
C ALA A 561 -4.82 54.40 0.53
N LEU A 562 -5.20 55.68 0.67
CA LEU A 562 -6.41 56.08 1.43
C LEU A 562 -7.66 56.29 0.55
N TYR A 563 -7.61 55.94 -0.74
CA TYR A 563 -8.71 56.20 -1.67
C TYR A 563 -10.04 55.55 -1.24
N ASP A 564 -10.00 54.28 -0.83
CA ASP A 564 -11.23 53.56 -0.46
C ASP A 564 -11.86 54.14 0.81
N GLU A 565 -11.04 54.58 1.77
CA GLU A 565 -11.51 55.26 2.99
C GLU A 565 -12.11 56.63 2.65
N ALA A 566 -11.44 57.42 1.81
CA ALA A 566 -11.94 58.71 1.34
C ALA A 566 -13.27 58.57 0.58
N ARG A 567 -13.39 57.56 -0.29
CA ARG A 567 -14.62 57.27 -1.04
C ARG A 567 -15.78 56.88 -0.12
N ALA A 568 -15.51 56.06 0.89
CA ALA A 568 -16.52 55.69 1.88
C ALA A 568 -17.01 56.92 2.67
N ALA A 569 -16.10 57.79 3.08
CA ALA A 569 -16.44 59.04 3.77
C ALA A 569 -17.26 59.99 2.88
N ILE A 570 -16.86 60.17 1.62
CA ILE A 570 -17.61 60.96 0.63
C ILE A 570 -19.03 60.41 0.45
N ALA A 571 -19.18 59.10 0.29
CA ALA A 571 -20.49 58.47 0.10
C ALA A 571 -21.41 58.76 1.30
N LEU A 572 -20.90 58.63 2.52
CA LEU A 572 -21.64 58.95 3.74
C LEU A 572 -22.09 60.41 3.78
N TRP A 573 -21.16 61.36 3.59
CA TRP A 573 -21.46 62.78 3.64
C TRP A 573 -22.40 63.24 2.51
N THR A 574 -22.32 62.61 1.33
CA THR A 574 -23.25 62.90 0.23
C THR A 574 -24.69 62.52 0.57
N ALA A 575 -24.88 61.37 1.21
CA ALA A 575 -26.19 60.91 1.67
C ALA A 575 -26.74 61.80 2.80
N GLU A 576 -25.90 62.13 3.78
CA GLU A 576 -26.27 63.02 4.89
C GLU A 576 -26.66 64.42 4.39
N ARG A 577 -25.88 64.98 3.46
CA ARG A 577 -26.19 66.28 2.84
C ARG A 577 -27.51 66.26 2.09
N ALA A 578 -27.76 65.22 1.29
CA ALA A 578 -29.01 65.06 0.55
C ALA A 578 -30.21 64.95 1.51
N TYR A 579 -30.06 64.22 2.61
CA TYR A 579 -31.08 64.13 3.66
C TYR A 579 -31.38 65.50 4.29
N ILE A 580 -30.35 66.24 4.71
CA ILE A 580 -30.52 67.59 5.29
C ILE A 580 -31.20 68.55 4.30
N TRP A 581 -30.80 68.51 3.03
CA TRP A 581 -31.41 69.34 1.99
C TRP A 581 -32.88 69.00 1.74
N SER A 582 -33.26 67.71 1.78
CA SER A 582 -34.67 67.31 1.65
C SER A 582 -35.55 67.87 2.76
N ILE A 583 -34.99 68.00 3.98
CA ILE A 583 -35.68 68.63 5.11
C ILE A 583 -35.80 70.14 4.87
N TRP A 584 -34.74 70.80 4.43
CA TRP A 584 -34.77 72.25 4.14
C TRP A 584 -35.76 72.60 3.04
N GLU A 585 -35.86 71.77 2.00
CA GLU A 585 -36.82 71.93 0.92
C GLU A 585 -38.26 71.77 1.41
N ALA A 586 -38.53 70.78 2.27
CA ALA A 586 -39.83 70.63 2.93
C ALA A 586 -40.19 71.81 3.86
N GLU A 587 -39.19 72.50 4.41
CA GLU A 587 -39.34 73.70 5.25
C GLU A 587 -39.35 75.01 4.44
N GLY A 588 -39.24 74.98 3.12
CA GLY A 588 -39.22 76.16 2.25
C GLY A 588 -37.95 77.03 2.37
N ARG A 589 -36.85 76.47 2.88
CA ARG A 589 -35.55 77.15 2.97
C ARG A 589 -34.78 77.02 1.64
N PRO A 590 -34.01 78.04 1.23
CA PRO A 590 -33.21 77.95 0.01
C PRO A 590 -32.11 76.88 0.16
N VAL A 591 -32.10 75.91 -0.77
CA VAL A 591 -31.04 74.89 -0.88
C VAL A 591 -29.92 75.44 -1.77
N PRO A 592 -28.63 75.39 -1.36
CA PRO A 592 -27.54 75.86 -2.19
C PRO A 592 -27.41 75.02 -3.48
N GLY A 593 -27.67 75.65 -4.64
CA GLY A 593 -27.52 75.02 -5.97
C GLY A 593 -28.82 74.66 -6.71
N GLY A 594 -29.99 74.87 -6.11
CA GLY A 594 -31.29 74.65 -6.76
C GLY A 594 -31.73 75.84 -7.62
N GLY A 595 -31.23 75.95 -8.85
CA GLY A 595 -31.81 76.83 -9.87
C GLY A 595 -33.11 76.24 -10.38
N SER A 596 -34.18 77.02 -10.32
CA SER A 596 -35.50 76.74 -10.86
C SER A 596 -35.49 76.67 -12.39
N ASP A 597 -35.77 75.50 -12.97
CA ASP A 597 -36.40 75.38 -14.29
C ASP A 597 -37.79 74.80 -14.08
N SER A 598 -38.77 75.70 -13.90
CA SER A 598 -40.19 75.37 -13.95
C SER A 598 -40.69 75.57 -15.38
N ASP A 599 -41.09 74.45 -15.99
CA ASP A 599 -41.78 74.28 -17.27
C ASP A 599 -42.75 75.41 -17.64
N ASP A 600 -42.56 75.94 -18.84
CA ASP A 600 -43.57 76.71 -19.59
C ASP A 600 -44.50 75.72 -20.30
N SER A 601 -45.80 75.86 -20.09
CA SER A 601 -46.85 74.93 -20.56
C SER A 601 -47.14 75.07 -22.05
N PRO A 602 -47.43 73.98 -22.79
CA PRO A 602 -48.03 74.06 -24.11
C PRO A 602 -49.57 74.06 -24.03
N SER A 603 -50.18 75.03 -24.71
CA SER A 603 -51.63 75.17 -24.86
C SER A 603 -52.15 74.42 -26.09
N THR A 604 -53.13 73.53 -25.86
CA THR A 604 -54.32 73.23 -26.71
C THR A 604 -54.17 72.75 -28.18
N GLU A 605 -54.61 71.50 -28.39
CA GLU A 605 -55.25 70.89 -29.59
C GLU A 605 -56.42 71.73 -30.20
N PRO A 606 -57.06 71.38 -31.35
CA PRO A 606 -56.83 70.30 -32.35
C PRO A 606 -56.95 70.71 -33.84
N GLN A 607 -56.32 69.94 -34.76
CA GLN A 607 -56.88 69.35 -36.01
C GLN A 607 -55.77 68.72 -36.86
#